data_AF-A0A6G2D7Y0-F1
#
_entry.id   AF-A0A6G2D7Y0-F1
#
_cell.length_a   1.000
_cell.length_b   1.000
_cell.length_c   1.000
_cell.angle_alpha   90.00
_cell.angle_beta   90.00
_cell.angle_gamma   90.00
#
_symmetry.space_group_name_H-M   'P 1'
#
loop_
_entity.id
_entity.type
_entity.pdbx_description
1 polymer ?
#
loop_
_entity_poly.entity_id
_entity_poly.type
_entity_poly.pdbx_seq_one_letter_code
_entity_poly.pdbx_strand_id
1 'polypeptide(L)' 'LTGQVSNFRKRPTHQYFSLKDDRAVIQATIWSGVYQRLGFDLEEGMKINVVGRVQVYEPSGSYSIIIEKAEPDGIGA' A
#
# COMPACT_ATOMS: atom_id res chain seq x y z
N LEU A 1 3.18 -8.87 0.22
CA LEU A 1 4.13 -7.97 -0.46
C LEU A 1 4.76 -7.08 0.59
N THR A 2 6.09 -6.96 0.58
CA THR A 2 6.80 -6.04 1.48
C THR A 2 7.35 -4.91 0.65
N GLY A 3 7.20 -3.67 1.10
CA GLY A 3 7.72 -2.51 0.38
C GLY A 3 7.74 -1.26 1.23
N GLN A 4 8.55 -0.30 0.79
CA GLN A 4 8.57 1.04 1.37
C GLN A 4 7.46 1.89 0.75
N VAL A 5 6.68 2.54 1.60
CA VAL A 5 5.67 3.53 1.21
C VAL A 5 6.38 4.72 0.55
N SER A 6 5.92 5.09 -0.63
CA SER A 6 6.38 6.28 -1.32
C SER A 6 5.24 7.02 -2.02
N ASN A 7 5.43 8.32 -2.22
CA ASN A 7 4.42 9.21 -2.80
C ASN A 7 3.07 9.17 -2.05
N PHE A 8 3.14 8.97 -0.73
CA PHE A 8 1.97 8.95 0.12
C PHE A 8 1.56 10.37 0.50
N ARG A 9 0.27 10.65 0.31
CA ARG A 9 -0.37 11.86 0.82
C ARG A 9 -1.69 11.48 1.46
N LYS A 10 -1.83 11.74 2.76
CA LYS A 10 -3.05 11.46 3.51
C LYS A 10 -4.26 12.12 2.83
N ARG A 11 -5.26 11.31 2.49
CA ARG A 11 -6.55 11.73 1.95
C ARG A 11 -7.68 11.45 2.96
N PRO A 12 -8.84 12.11 2.86
CA PRO A 12 -9.96 11.89 3.78
C PRO A 12 -10.57 10.48 3.70
N THR A 13 -10.50 9.82 2.55
CA THR A 13 -11.20 8.54 2.31
C THR A 13 -10.23 7.42 1.94
N HIS A 14 -9.90 7.31 0.66
CA HIS A 14 -9.06 6.25 0.11
C HIS A 14 -7.62 6.74 0.02
N GLN A 15 -6.69 5.86 0.38
CA GLN A 15 -5.28 6.15 0.26
C GLN A 15 -4.77 5.58 -1.06
N TYR A 16 -4.06 6.41 -1.81
CA TYR A 16 -3.37 6.05 -3.01
C TYR A 16 -1.90 6.43 -2.84
N PHE A 17 -1.02 5.47 -3.02
CA PHE A 17 0.42 5.66 -2.90
C PHE A 17 1.13 4.58 -3.71
N SER A 18 2.45 4.50 -3.59
CA SER A 18 3.24 3.46 -4.23
C SER A 18 4.02 2.68 -3.20
N LEU A 19 4.14 1.38 -3.43
CA LEU A 19 5.09 0.53 -2.71
C LEU A 19 6.30 0.34 -3.61
N LYS A 20 7.49 0.65 -3.09
CA LYS A 20 8.75 0.47 -3.78
C LYS A 20 9.66 -0.51 -3.05
N ASP A 21 10.41 -1.26 -3.82
CA ASP A 21 11.60 -1.98 -3.38
C ASP A 21 12.80 -1.56 -4.26
N ASP A 22 13.93 -2.27 -4.13
CA ASP A 22 15.15 -1.94 -4.87
C ASP A 22 15.03 -2.13 -6.40
N ARG A 23 13.99 -2.83 -6.89
CA ARG A 23 13.88 -3.27 -8.28
C ARG A 23 12.61 -2.77 -8.97
N ALA A 24 11.57 -2.45 -8.21
CA ALA A 24 10.25 -2.20 -8.75
C ALA A 24 9.45 -1.23 -7.89
N VAL A 25 8.44 -0.65 -8.54
CA VAL A 25 7.42 0.20 -7.92
C VAL A 25 6.05 -0.32 -8.36
N ILE A 26 5.13 -0.48 -7.42
CA ILE A 26 3.74 -0.85 -7.70
C ILE A 26 2.79 0.16 -7.08
N GLN A 27 1.72 0.50 -7.80
CA GLN A 27 0.66 1.35 -7.28
C GLN A 27 -0.15 0.61 -6.22
N ALA A 28 -0.45 1.27 -5.11
CA ALA A 28 -1.17 0.70 -4.00
C ALA A 28 -2.41 1.54 -3.66
N THR A 29 -3.52 0.85 -3.45
CA THR A 29 -4.81 1.45 -3.06
C THR A 29 -5.30 0.82 -1.77
N ILE A 30 -5.62 1.64 -0.76
CA ILE A 30 -6.31 1.21 0.46
C ILE A 30 -7.67 1.91 0.52
N TRP A 31 -8.74 1.12 0.57
CA TRP A 31 -10.10 1.65 0.74
C TRP A 31 -10.30 2.20 2.16
N SER A 32 -11.21 3.16 2.32
CA SER A 32 -11.38 3.90 3.58
C SER A 32 -11.71 2.98 4.76
N GLY A 33 -12.59 2.00 4.55
CA GLY A 33 -12.99 1.05 5.57
C GLY A 33 -11.86 0.11 6.01
N VAL A 34 -10.89 -0.17 5.13
CA VAL A 34 -9.68 -0.93 5.49
C VAL A 34 -8.68 -0.02 6.20
N TYR A 35 -8.45 1.18 5.66
CA TYR A 35 -7.50 2.14 6.20
C TYR A 35 -7.82 2.52 7.66
N GLN A 36 -9.10 2.76 7.96
CA GLN A 36 -9.55 3.09 9.32
C GLN A 36 -9.33 1.95 10.33
N ARG A 37 -9.11 0.71 9.87
CA ARG A 37 -8.90 -0.48 10.71
C ARG A 37 -7.44 -0.90 10.81
N LEU A 38 -6.51 -0.19 10.16
CA LEU A 38 -5.10 -0.57 10.16
C LEU A 38 -4.46 -0.54 11.55
N GLY A 39 -5.02 0.22 12.50
CA GLY A 39 -4.48 0.29 13.87
C GLY A 39 -3.17 1.07 13.98
N PHE A 40 -2.67 1.62 12.88
CA PHE A 40 -1.54 2.55 12.81
C PHE A 40 -1.78 3.59 11.72
N ASP A 41 -1.06 4.70 11.80
CA ASP A 41 -1.02 5.71 10.73
C ASP A 41 0.07 5.36 9.72
N LEU A 42 -0.30 5.39 8.44
CA LEU A 42 0.64 5.17 7.35
C LEU A 42 1.48 6.45 7.13
N GLU A 43 2.79 6.29 6.91
CA GLU A 43 3.72 7.40 6.73
C GLU A 43 4.61 7.23 5.49
N GLU A 44 5.05 8.35 4.89
CA GLU A 44 6.01 8.33 3.79
C GLU A 44 7.34 7.72 4.27
N GLY A 45 7.88 6.78 3.51
CA GLY A 45 9.12 6.09 3.85
C GLY A 45 8.97 4.93 4.83
N MET A 46 7.77 4.67 5.35
CA MET A 46 7.50 3.51 6.20
C MET A 46 7.62 2.21 5.41
N LYS A 47 8.29 1.21 5.97
CA LYS A 47 8.31 -0.14 5.39
C LYS A 47 7.14 -0.94 5.96
N ILE A 48 6.34 -1.53 5.08
CA ILE A 48 5.12 -2.26 5.46
C ILE A 48 5.02 -3.60 4.75
N ASN A 49 4.39 -4.55 5.43
CA ASN A 49 3.97 -5.83 4.90
C ASN A 49 2.48 -5.75 4.59
N VAL A 50 2.11 -6.01 3.33
CA VAL A 50 0.72 -5.90 2.87
C VAL A 50 0.22 -7.22 2.30
N VAL A 51 -1.06 -7.49 2.56
CA VAL A 51 -1.85 -8.57 1.96
C VAL A 51 -3.00 -7.93 1.21
N GLY A 52 -3.24 -8.41 0.00
CA GLY A 52 -4.24 -7.83 -0.88
C GLY A 52 -4.30 -8.52 -2.22
N ARG A 53 -5.05 -7.92 -3.14
CA ARG A 53 -5.29 -8.45 -4.49
C ARG A 53 -4.63 -7.57 -5.53
N VAL A 54 -3.88 -8.21 -6.44
CA VAL A 54 -3.31 -7.52 -7.60
C VAL A 54 -4.43 -7.28 -8.62
N GLN A 55 -4.49 -6.06 -9.14
CA GLN A 55 -5.33 -5.69 -10.27
C GLN A 55 -4.47 -5.25 -11.45
N VAL A 56 -4.91 -5.61 -12.64
CA VAL A 56 -4.32 -5.19 -13.90
C VAL A 56 -5.31 -4.27 -14.60
N TYR A 57 -4.85 -3.07 -14.96
CA TYR A 57 -5.61 -2.22 -15.87
C TYR A 57 -5.17 -2.54 -17.30
N GLU A 58 -5.97 -3.37 -17.98
CA GLU A 58 -5.64 -3.92 -19.30
C GLU A 58 -5.24 -2.85 -20.35
N PRO A 59 -5.92 -1.68 -20.43
CA PRO A 59 -5.59 -0.69 -21.47
C PRO A 59 -4.15 -0.14 -21.38
N SER A 60 -3.57 -0.04 -20.18
CA SER A 60 -2.19 0.44 -19.99
C SER A 60 -1.21 -0.65 -19.57
N GLY A 61 -1.70 -1.88 -19.34
CA GLY A 61 -0.91 -2.98 -18.78
C GLY A 61 -0.36 -2.69 -17.38
N SER A 62 -0.93 -1.71 -16.66
CA SER A 62 -0.40 -1.28 -15.37
C SER A 62 -0.89 -2.19 -14.24
N TYR A 63 0.03 -2.58 -13.37
CA TYR A 63 -0.24 -3.37 -12.19
C TYR A 63 -0.48 -2.45 -10.98
N SER A 64 -1.51 -2.77 -10.21
CA SER A 64 -1.77 -2.17 -8.91
C SER A 64 -2.13 -3.23 -7.89
N ILE A 65 -2.04 -2.91 -6.60
CA ILE A 65 -2.49 -3.76 -5.51
C ILE A 65 -3.56 -3.04 -4.70
N ILE A 66 -4.69 -3.71 -4.51
CA ILE A 66 -5.69 -3.33 -3.51
C ILE A 66 -5.31 -4.01 -2.20
N ILE A 67 -4.95 -3.21 -1.23
CA ILE A 67 -4.53 -3.66 0.09
C ILE A 67 -5.76 -3.92 0.96
N GLU A 68 -5.80 -5.11 1.56
CA GLU A 68 -6.85 -5.56 2.47
C GLU A 68 -6.35 -5.64 3.92
N LYS A 69 -5.04 -5.85 4.11
CA LYS A 69 -4.35 -5.77 5.40
C LYS A 69 -2.96 -5.18 5.18
N ALA A 70 -2.49 -4.35 6.10
CA ALA A 70 -1.11 -3.94 6.16
C ALA A 70 -0.62 -3.94 7.61
N GLU A 71 0.67 -4.17 7.80
CA GLU A 71 1.36 -4.18 9.08
C GLU A 71 2.73 -3.51 8.92
N PRO A 72 3.21 -2.71 9.89
CA PRO A 72 4.56 -2.17 9.88
C PRO A 72 5.61 -3.28 9.88
N ASP A 73 6.62 -3.16 9.02
CA ASP A 73 7.77 -4.05 9.02
C ASP A 73 8.57 -3.82 10.31
N GLY A 74 8.55 -4.78 11.23
CA GLY A 74 9.20 -4.70 12.54
C GLY A 74 8.30 -4.94 13.76
N ILE A 75 6.97 -5.03 13.61
CA ILE A 75 6.05 -5.37 14.73
C ILE A 75 5.79 -6.90 14.84
N GLY A 76 6.19 -7.68 13.83
CA GLY A 76 6.17 -9.15 13.90
C GLY A 76 7.57 -9.71 14.12
N ALA A 77 7.92 -9.98 15.38
CA ALA A 77 8.98 -10.91 15.76
C ALA A 77 8.36 -12.26 16.15
#